data_AF-A0A9X9WYX9-F1
#
_entry.id   AF-A0A9X9WYX9-F1
#
_cell.length_a   1.000
_cell.length_b   1.000
_cell.length_c   1.000
_cell.angle_alpha   90.00
_cell.angle_beta   90.00
_cell.angle_gamma   90.00
#
_symmetry.space_group_name_H-M   'P 1'
#
loop_
_entity.id
_entity.type
_entity.pdbx_description
1 polymer ?
#
loop_
_entity_poly.entity_id
_entity_poly.type
_entity_poly.pdbx_seq_one_letter_code
_entity_poly.pdbx_strand_id
1 'polypeptide(L)'
;MTEDDNEGGGAPEAGRGAAPAPRHTRRLSDKILIAFHHACDQADFEVAEELLRILEMMLTRRPASPDANRRKNLESLVAAHERLWLLRHPEVKDQ
;
A
#
# COMPACT_ATOMS: atom_id res chain seq x y z
N MET A 1 -41.59 14.18 -57.14
CA MET A 1 -41.95 13.85 -55.75
C MET A 1 -40.63 13.78 -55.01
N THR A 2 -40.14 14.94 -54.56
CA THR A 2 -40.09 15.40 -53.15
C THR A 2 -38.90 14.75 -52.44
N GLU A 3 -37.71 15.37 -52.44
CA GLU A 3 -37.19 16.28 -51.39
C GLU A 3 -37.05 15.57 -50.04
N ASP A 4 -35.82 15.45 -49.50
CA ASP A 4 -35.37 16.33 -48.40
C ASP A 4 -33.98 15.90 -47.86
N ASP A 5 -33.09 16.88 -47.84
CA ASP A 5 -31.81 16.96 -47.12
C ASP A 5 -32.08 17.07 -45.61
N ASN A 6 -31.32 16.41 -44.72
CA ASN A 6 -31.11 16.97 -43.38
C ASN A 6 -29.85 16.45 -42.69
N GLU A 7 -28.88 17.37 -42.61
CA GLU A 7 -27.69 17.38 -41.79
C GLU A 7 -27.91 17.01 -40.31
N GLY A 8 -26.82 16.63 -39.64
CA GLY A 8 -26.56 17.17 -38.31
C GLY A 8 -26.11 16.18 -37.25
N GLY A 9 -24.97 16.51 -36.64
CA GLY A 9 -24.53 15.99 -35.36
C GLY A 9 -23.44 14.93 -35.51
N GLY A 10 -22.16 15.21 -35.28
CA GLY A 10 -21.62 16.14 -34.30
C GLY A 10 -20.77 15.34 -33.31
N ALA A 11 -19.54 15.82 -33.16
CA ALA A 11 -18.54 15.48 -32.14
C ALA A 11 -17.74 14.17 -32.31
N PRO A 12 -16.40 14.24 -32.37
CA PRO A 12 -15.57 13.16 -31.86
C PRO A 12 -15.82 13.08 -30.36
N GLU A 13 -16.09 11.89 -29.83
CA GLU A 13 -16.11 11.63 -28.38
C GLU A 13 -14.70 11.80 -27.83
N ALA A 14 -14.29 13.07 -27.72
CA ALA A 14 -13.23 13.54 -26.88
C ALA A 14 -13.62 13.25 -25.43
N GLY A 15 -12.70 12.62 -24.71
CA GLY A 15 -12.77 12.59 -23.26
C GLY A 15 -13.60 11.45 -22.69
N ARG A 16 -13.16 10.21 -22.94
CA ARG A 16 -12.99 9.32 -21.78
C ARG A 16 -11.97 9.98 -20.86
N GLY A 17 -12.44 10.92 -20.05
CA GLY A 17 -11.75 11.37 -18.87
C GLY A 17 -11.49 10.11 -18.06
N ALA A 18 -10.30 9.54 -18.22
CA ALA A 18 -9.76 8.60 -17.27
C ALA A 18 -9.84 9.34 -15.94
N ALA A 19 -10.84 9.00 -15.13
CA ALA A 19 -10.94 9.51 -13.78
C ALA A 19 -9.55 9.33 -13.18
N PRO A 20 -8.92 10.41 -12.65
CA PRO A 20 -7.58 10.30 -12.14
C PRO A 20 -7.57 9.16 -11.14
N ALA A 21 -6.82 8.09 -11.47
CA ALA A 21 -6.69 6.93 -10.61
C ALA A 21 -6.43 7.47 -9.21
N PRO A 22 -7.19 7.03 -8.19
CA PRO A 22 -7.18 7.67 -6.87
C PRO A 22 -5.73 7.76 -6.45
N ARG A 23 -5.23 9.00 -6.34
CA ARG A 23 -3.83 9.29 -6.02
C ARG A 23 -3.61 8.60 -4.69
N HIS A 24 -2.97 7.43 -4.73
CA HIS A 24 -2.86 6.58 -3.57
C HIS A 24 -1.90 7.30 -2.63
N THR A 25 -2.43 8.20 -1.82
CA THR A 25 -1.71 8.76 -0.69
C THR A 25 -1.22 7.54 0.07
N ARG A 26 0.11 7.38 0.18
CA ARG A 26 0.75 6.25 0.86
C ARG A 26 -0.07 5.92 2.11
N ARG A 27 -0.59 4.69 2.20
CA ARG A 27 -1.43 4.26 3.32
C ARG A 27 -0.64 4.44 4.60
N LEU A 28 -1.32 4.56 5.74
CA LEU A 28 -0.63 4.63 7.03
C LEU A 28 0.30 3.41 7.23
N SER A 29 -0.11 2.22 6.80
CA SER A 29 0.75 1.03 6.78
C SER A 29 2.04 1.22 5.99
N ASP A 30 1.97 1.83 4.79
CA ASP A 30 3.17 2.13 3.99
C ASP A 30 4.08 3.11 4.71
N LYS A 31 3.51 4.12 5.37
CA LYS A 31 4.27 5.11 6.15
C LYS A 31 4.98 4.45 7.34
N ILE A 32 4.30 3.55 8.03
CA ILE A 32 4.89 2.79 9.15
C ILE A 32 6.04 1.91 8.65
N LEU A 33 5.88 1.21 7.53
CA LEU A 33 6.94 0.37 6.98
C LEU A 33 8.19 1.17 6.59
N ILE A 34 8.02 2.38 6.02
CA ILE A 34 9.16 3.26 5.72
C ILE A 34 9.87 3.69 7.00
N ALA A 35 9.11 4.12 8.01
CA ALA A 35 9.67 4.53 9.29
C ALA A 35 10.39 3.37 9.99
N PHE A 36 9.84 2.15 9.87
CA PHE A 36 10.45 0.93 10.38
C PHE A 36 11.80 0.67 9.71
N HIS A 37 11.87 0.72 8.38
CA HIS A 37 13.13 0.55 7.66
C HIS A 37 14.16 1.60 8.06
N HIS A 38 13.73 2.86 8.19
CA HIS A 38 14.60 3.94 8.64
C HIS A 38 15.12 3.71 10.07
N ALA A 39 14.29 3.23 10.99
CA ALA A 39 14.73 2.87 12.34
C ALA A 39 15.73 1.69 12.31
N CYS A 40 15.50 0.68 11.47
CA CYS A 40 16.46 -0.40 11.24
C CYS A 40 17.81 0.11 10.74
N ASP A 41 17.83 1.05 9.79
CA ASP A 41 19.06 1.60 9.23
C ASP A 41 19.85 2.43 10.27
N GLN A 42 19.17 2.95 11.30
CA GLN A 42 19.78 3.63 12.44
C GLN A 42 20.14 2.71 13.60
N ALA A 43 19.89 1.40 13.49
CA ALA A 43 19.99 0.42 14.57
C ALA A 43 19.12 0.75 15.80
N ASP A 44 18.08 1.56 15.64
CA ASP A 44 17.10 1.86 16.68
C ASP A 44 16.02 0.76 16.70
N PHE A 45 16.37 -0.35 17.34
CA PHE A 45 15.53 -1.54 17.33
C PHE A 45 14.32 -1.46 18.26
N GLU A 46 14.33 -0.55 19.24
CA GLU A 46 13.18 -0.31 20.12
C GLU A 46 12.08 0.40 19.34
N VAL A 47 12.44 1.49 18.64
CA VAL A 47 11.50 2.21 17.76
C VAL A 47 10.99 1.31 16.64
N ALA A 48 11.85 0.50 16.03
CA ALA A 48 11.45 -0.45 15.00
C ALA A 48 10.41 -1.46 15.50
N GLU A 49 10.57 -1.98 16.73
CA GLU A 49 9.63 -2.93 17.32
C GLU A 49 8.27 -2.29 17.62
N GLU A 50 8.26 -1.08 18.19
CA GLU A 50 7.01 -0.35 18.45
C GLU A 50 6.23 -0.05 17.16
N LEU A 51 6.94 0.31 16.08
CA LEU A 51 6.32 0.51 14.76
C LEU A 51 5.65 -0.78 14.23
N LEU A 52 6.29 -1.94 14.41
CA LEU A 52 5.69 -3.23 14.03
C LEU A 52 4.48 -3.58 14.89
N ARG A 53 4.53 -3.35 16.20
CA ARG A 53 3.37 -3.54 17.10
C ARG A 53 2.17 -2.69 16.66
N ILE A 54 2.40 -1.43 16.28
CA ILE A 54 1.34 -0.55 15.77
C ILE A 54 0.78 -1.11 14.45
N LEU A 55 1.64 -1.54 13.52
CA LEU A 55 1.21 -2.12 12.24
C LEU A 55 0.40 -3.40 12.46
N GLU A 56 0.88 -4.31 13.30
CA GLU A 56 0.19 -5.54 13.68
C GLU A 56 -1.19 -5.23 14.26
N MET A 57 -1.26 -4.30 15.22
CA MET A 57 -2.51 -3.86 15.82
C MET A 57 -3.49 -3.34 14.74
N MET A 58 -3.02 -2.59 13.76
CA MET A 58 -3.87 -2.10 12.67
C MET A 58 -4.39 -3.22 11.76
N LEU A 59 -3.56 -4.23 11.47
CA LEU A 59 -3.89 -5.32 10.54
C LEU A 59 -4.72 -6.45 11.16
N THR A 60 -4.61 -6.63 12.47
CA THR A 60 -5.31 -7.68 13.23
C THR A 60 -6.62 -7.21 13.85
N ARG A 61 -6.82 -5.89 14.04
CA ARG A 61 -8.11 -5.32 14.39
C ARG A 61 -9.16 -5.71 13.34
N ARG A 62 -10.30 -6.25 13.79
CA ARG A 62 -11.38 -6.75 12.94
C ARG A 62 -11.77 -5.68 11.90
N PRO A 63 -11.52 -5.89 10.61
CA PRO A 63 -11.87 -4.88 9.61
C PRO A 63 -13.39 -4.88 9.41
N ALA A 64 -13.99 -3.69 9.36
CA ALA A 64 -15.44 -3.52 9.15
C ALA A 64 -15.90 -3.95 7.74
N SER A 65 -14.96 -4.13 6.80
CA SER A 65 -15.23 -4.63 5.45
C SER A 65 -14.10 -5.57 4.98
N PRO A 66 -14.36 -6.49 4.03
CA PRO A 66 -13.33 -7.36 3.48
C PRO A 66 -12.22 -6.54 2.78
N ASP A 67 -11.02 -6.56 3.35
CA ASP A 67 -9.84 -5.91 2.75
C ASP A 67 -9.15 -6.88 1.78
N ALA A 68 -9.29 -6.61 0.47
CA ALA A 68 -8.67 -7.39 -0.61
C ALA A 68 -7.13 -7.43 -0.50
N ASN A 69 -6.50 -6.48 0.20
CA ASN A 69 -5.06 -6.43 0.40
C ASN A 69 -4.60 -7.09 1.71
N ARG A 70 -5.52 -7.61 2.54
CA ARG A 70 -5.18 -8.14 3.87
C ARG A 70 -4.08 -9.18 3.85
N ARG A 71 -4.12 -10.12 2.89
CA ARG A 71 -3.08 -11.14 2.73
C ARG A 71 -1.70 -10.52 2.47
N LYS A 72 -1.61 -9.62 1.50
CA LYS A 72 -0.36 -8.90 1.15
C LYS A 72 0.17 -8.07 2.32
N ASN A 73 -0.73 -7.45 3.07
CA ASN A 73 -0.36 -6.65 4.24
C ASN A 73 0.22 -7.54 5.36
N LEU A 74 -0.37 -8.72 5.58
CA LEU A 74 0.15 -9.70 6.55
C LEU A 74 1.50 -10.28 6.09
N GLU A 75 1.66 -10.61 4.82
CA GLU A 75 2.95 -11.04 4.24
C GLU A 75 4.03 -9.96 4.44
N SER A 76 3.68 -8.69 4.24
CA SER A 76 4.59 -7.56 4.47
C SER A 76 4.96 -7.41 5.96
N LEU A 77 4.01 -7.63 6.87
CA LEU A 77 4.25 -7.61 8.31
C LEU A 77 5.22 -8.74 8.73
N VAL A 78 5.01 -9.95 8.23
CA VAL A 78 5.88 -11.11 8.51
C VAL A 78 7.30 -10.83 8.03
N ALA A 79 7.47 -10.39 6.78
CA ALA A 79 8.79 -10.05 6.23
C ALA A 79 9.49 -8.94 7.04
N ALA A 80 8.74 -7.99 7.59
CA ALA A 80 9.30 -6.95 8.44
C ALA A 80 9.77 -7.50 9.80
N HIS A 81 9.01 -8.41 10.43
CA HIS A 81 9.44 -9.11 11.64
C HIS A 81 10.71 -9.94 11.42
N GLU A 82 10.76 -10.69 10.32
CA GLU A 82 11.94 -11.48 9.95
C GLU A 82 13.18 -10.59 9.79
N ARG A 83 13.03 -9.44 9.12
CA ARG A 83 14.12 -8.47 8.98
C ARG A 83 14.62 -7.98 10.33
N LEU A 84 13.71 -7.58 11.24
CA LEU A 84 14.09 -7.11 12.57
C LEU A 84 14.83 -8.21 13.36
N TRP A 85 14.33 -9.44 13.27
CA TRP A 85 14.95 -10.58 13.94
C TRP A 85 16.39 -10.83 13.45
N LEU A 86 16.60 -10.83 12.13
CA LEU A 86 17.91 -10.98 11.49
C LEU A 86 18.89 -9.83 11.80
N LEU A 87 18.38 -8.64 12.12
CA LEU A 87 19.22 -7.50 12.54
C LEU A 87 19.64 -7.61 14.01
N ARG A 88 18.83 -8.23 14.86
CA ARG A 88 19.14 -8.48 16.27
C ARG A 88 20.02 -9.72 16.49
N HIS A 89 20.01 -10.66 15.54
CA HIS A 89 20.77 -11.92 15.59
C HIS A 89 21.69 -12.03 14.38
N PRO A 90 22.74 -11.19 14.28
CA PRO A 90 23.66 -11.22 13.14
C PRO A 90 24.34 -12.59 12.98
N GLU A 91 24.53 -13.36 14.06
CA GLU A 91 25.14 -14.69 14.05
C GLU A 91 24.40 -15.74 13.20
N VAL A 92 23.12 -15.52 12.90
CA VAL A 92 22.32 -16.44 12.10
C VAL A 92 22.49 -16.19 10.60
N LYS A 93 22.95 -15.00 10.19
CA LYS A 93 23.17 -14.70 8.76
C LYS A 93 24.39 -15.41 8.17
N ASP A 94 25.35 -15.79 9.02
CA ASP A 94 26.63 -16.39 8.61
C ASP A 94 26.63 -17.94 8.66
N GLN A 95 25.48 -18.58 8.93
CA GLN A 95 25.27 -20.04 8.85
C GLN A 95 24.50 -20.44 7.59
#